data_AF-A0ABD2MSY9-F1
#
_entry.id   AF-A0ABD2MSY9-F1
#
_cell.length_a   1.000
_cell.length_b   1.000
_cell.length_c   1.000
_cell.angle_alpha   90.00
_cell.angle_beta   90.00
_cell.angle_gamma   90.00
#
_symmetry.space_group_name_H-M   'P 1'
#
loop_
_entity.id
_entity.type
_entity.pdbx_description
1 polymer ?
#
loop_
_entity_poly.entity_id
_entity_poly.type
_entity_poly.pdbx_seq_one_letter_code
_entity_poly.pdbx_strand_id
1 'polypeptide(L)'
;MARYGQRPENALKRANEFIEVGKPARALDTLQEVFRNKKWAYNWSESVLEPIMFKYLDLCVELKKSHIAKEGLFQYRNLFQSVNVGSLENVIRGYLRMAEERTENAREQSAQAVIDIDDLDNLATPESILLSAVSGEDAQDRSDRTILTPWVKFLWESYCQCLELLRTNAHVENLYHDIARMAFQFCLKYNRKTEFRKLCDKLRKHLDDICKLPTQVANVCISKPETQQLNLETRLHQLDFAIQMELWQEAYKAIEDIHNLMNMSKKMPVPKTMANYYQKLAMVILEGRELSIPCCCSFQTLPIV
;
A
#
# COMPACT_ATOMS: atom_id res chain seq x y z
N MET A 1 -22.94 -26.66 -18.47
CA MET A 1 -21.82 -26.97 -19.41
C MET A 1 -21.87 -25.96 -20.56
N ALA A 2 -20.71 -25.41 -20.93
CA ALA A 2 -20.40 -24.40 -21.98
C ALA A 2 -19.73 -23.19 -21.30
N ARG A 3 -18.44 -22.89 -21.45
CA ARG A 3 -17.75 -22.50 -22.69
C ARG A 3 -16.25 -22.86 -22.65
N TYR A 4 -15.92 -24.15 -22.68
CA TYR A 4 -14.53 -24.57 -22.88
C TYR A 4 -14.19 -24.39 -24.37
N GLY A 5 -13.72 -23.20 -24.76
CA GLY A 5 -13.27 -22.94 -26.14
C GLY A 5 -13.25 -21.50 -26.65
N GLN A 6 -13.62 -20.49 -25.86
CA GLN A 6 -13.49 -19.09 -26.32
C GLN A 6 -12.09 -18.54 -25.99
N ARG A 7 -11.50 -17.77 -26.94
CA ARG A 7 -10.24 -17.04 -26.70
C ARG A 7 -10.43 -16.03 -25.54
N PRO A 8 -9.41 -15.79 -24.69
CA PRO A 8 -9.49 -14.79 -23.61
C PRO A 8 -9.91 -13.41 -24.11
N GLU A 9 -9.51 -13.05 -25.32
CA GLU A 9 -9.93 -11.84 -26.04
C GLU A 9 -11.46 -11.68 -26.13
N ASN A 10 -12.21 -12.78 -26.24
CA ASN A 10 -13.67 -12.75 -26.27
C ASN A 10 -14.26 -12.37 -24.91
N ALA A 11 -13.59 -12.74 -23.80
CA ALA A 11 -14.00 -12.32 -22.47
C ALA A 11 -13.83 -10.80 -22.32
N LEU A 12 -12.74 -10.25 -22.86
CA LEU A 12 -12.50 -8.80 -22.87
C LEU A 12 -13.56 -8.05 -23.68
N LYS A 13 -13.86 -8.51 -24.90
CA LYS A 13 -14.93 -7.92 -25.73
C LYS A 13 -16.28 -7.94 -25.02
N ARG A 14 -16.65 -9.08 -24.44
CA ARG A 14 -17.90 -9.25 -23.70
C ARG A 14 -17.95 -8.39 -22.43
N ALA A 15 -16.83 -8.22 -21.74
CA ALA A 15 -16.74 -7.31 -20.61
C ALA A 15 -16.99 -5.87 -21.03
N ASN A 16 -16.41 -5.42 -22.16
CA ASN A 16 -16.67 -4.09 -22.70
C ASN A 16 -18.14 -3.89 -23.10
N GLU A 17 -18.78 -4.87 -23.74
CA GLU A 17 -20.23 -4.83 -24.03
C GLU A 17 -21.06 -4.66 -22.74
N PHE A 18 -20.71 -5.34 -21.65
CA PHE A 18 -21.40 -5.15 -20.37
C PHE A 18 -21.16 -3.77 -19.75
N ILE A 19 -19.98 -3.18 -19.94
CA ILE A 19 -19.67 -1.83 -19.48
C ILE A 19 -20.50 -0.81 -20.25
N GLU A 20 -20.61 -0.94 -21.57
CA GLU A 20 -21.44 -0.06 -22.42
C GLU A 20 -22.92 -0.07 -22.00
N VAL A 21 -23.42 -1.22 -21.55
CA VAL A 21 -24.80 -1.38 -21.05
C VAL A 21 -24.94 -1.00 -19.56
N GLY A 22 -23.89 -0.45 -18.93
CA GLY A 22 -23.92 0.01 -17.53
C GLY A 22 -23.97 -1.12 -16.50
N LYS A 23 -23.44 -2.31 -16.81
CA LYS A 23 -23.40 -3.49 -15.93
C LYS A 23 -21.96 -3.90 -15.56
N PRO A 24 -21.21 -3.05 -14.83
CA PRO A 24 -19.80 -3.30 -14.50
C PRO A 24 -19.60 -4.56 -13.64
N ALA A 25 -20.56 -4.92 -12.78
CA ALA A 25 -20.48 -6.14 -11.98
C ALA A 25 -20.45 -7.41 -12.83
N ARG A 26 -21.27 -7.48 -13.90
CA ARG A 26 -21.28 -8.63 -14.82
C ARG A 26 -20.04 -8.67 -15.71
N ALA A 27 -19.52 -7.50 -16.07
CA ALA A 27 -18.23 -7.39 -16.76
C ALA A 27 -17.13 -8.00 -15.90
N LEU A 28 -17.09 -7.65 -14.60
CA LEU A 28 -16.12 -8.19 -13.65
C LEU A 28 -16.23 -9.71 -13.52
N ASP A 29 -17.44 -10.25 -13.33
CA ASP A 29 -17.67 -11.70 -13.25
C ASP A 29 -17.15 -12.42 -14.50
N THR A 30 -17.40 -11.85 -15.69
CA THR A 30 -16.94 -12.41 -16.97
C THR A 30 -15.41 -12.46 -17.04
N LEU A 31 -14.72 -11.43 -16.56
CA LEU A 31 -13.25 -11.42 -16.50
C LEU A 31 -12.70 -12.32 -15.40
N GLN A 32 -13.41 -12.47 -14.27
CA GLN A 32 -13.00 -13.36 -13.19
C GLN A 32 -12.98 -14.83 -13.62
N GLU A 33 -13.90 -15.24 -14.50
CA GLU A 33 -13.94 -16.61 -15.05
C GLU A 33 -12.64 -16.99 -15.81
N VAL A 34 -11.97 -16.00 -16.43
CA VAL A 34 -10.71 -16.19 -17.16
C VAL A 34 -9.62 -16.73 -16.23
N PHE A 35 -9.49 -16.15 -15.04
CA PHE A 35 -8.40 -16.48 -14.11
C PHE A 35 -8.74 -17.65 -13.17
N ARG A 36 -10.04 -17.92 -12.94
CA ARG A 36 -10.51 -19.03 -12.11
C ARG A 36 -10.06 -20.40 -12.63
N ASN A 37 -9.97 -20.58 -13.95
CA ASN A 37 -9.54 -21.85 -14.55
C ASN A 37 -8.03 -21.87 -14.84
N LYS A 38 -7.25 -22.30 -13.86
CA LYS A 38 -5.78 -22.38 -13.93
C LYS A 38 -5.27 -23.02 -15.23
N LYS A 39 -5.78 -24.19 -15.61
CA LYS A 39 -5.29 -24.95 -16.78
C LYS A 39 -5.45 -24.18 -18.10
N TRP A 40 -6.47 -23.34 -18.19
CA TRP A 40 -6.73 -22.57 -19.41
C TRP A 40 -5.89 -21.29 -19.46
N ALA A 41 -5.66 -20.63 -18.32
CA ALA A 41 -4.81 -19.44 -18.26
C ALA A 41 -3.32 -19.74 -18.59
N TYR A 42 -2.79 -20.91 -18.20
CA TYR A 42 -1.40 -21.30 -18.53
C TYR A 42 -1.13 -21.47 -20.05
N ASN A 43 -2.18 -21.57 -20.88
CA ASN A 43 -2.02 -21.76 -22.34
C ASN A 43 -1.85 -20.45 -23.11
N TRP A 44 -1.94 -19.29 -22.45
CA TRP A 44 -1.91 -17.98 -23.11
C TRP A 44 -0.71 -17.16 -22.66
N SER A 45 -0.17 -16.36 -23.58
CA SER A 45 0.94 -15.44 -23.31
C SER A 45 0.49 -14.24 -22.48
N GLU A 46 1.47 -13.63 -21.82
CA GLU A 46 1.32 -12.37 -21.09
C GLU A 46 0.66 -11.26 -21.92
N SER A 47 1.06 -11.10 -23.18
CA SER A 47 0.48 -10.12 -24.12
C SER A 47 -1.05 -10.19 -24.28
N VAL A 48 -1.65 -11.37 -24.04
CA VAL A 48 -3.11 -11.57 -24.10
C VAL A 48 -3.75 -11.39 -22.72
N LEU A 49 -3.10 -11.89 -21.66
CA LEU A 49 -3.66 -11.89 -20.31
C LEU A 49 -3.48 -10.56 -19.56
N GLU A 50 -2.43 -9.82 -19.85
CA GLU A 50 -2.11 -8.55 -19.19
C GLU A 50 -3.20 -7.49 -19.43
N PRO A 51 -3.66 -7.19 -20.67
CA PRO A 51 -4.75 -6.24 -20.89
C PRO A 51 -6.06 -6.65 -20.19
N ILE A 52 -6.32 -7.96 -20.11
CA ILE A 52 -7.50 -8.51 -19.42
C ILE A 52 -7.38 -8.28 -17.91
N MET A 53 -6.20 -8.50 -17.34
CA MET A 53 -5.93 -8.27 -15.93
C MET A 53 -6.01 -6.77 -15.59
N PHE A 54 -5.50 -5.88 -16.45
CA PHE A 54 -5.68 -4.44 -16.28
C PHE A 54 -7.16 -4.06 -16.24
N LYS A 55 -7.97 -4.55 -17.18
CA LYS A 55 -9.41 -4.23 -17.19
C LYS A 55 -10.17 -4.85 -16.01
N TYR A 56 -9.78 -6.04 -15.58
CA TYR A 56 -10.30 -6.69 -14.38
C TYR A 56 -10.02 -5.87 -13.13
N LEU A 57 -8.80 -5.36 -12.98
CA LEU A 57 -8.39 -4.56 -11.82
C LEU A 57 -9.02 -3.16 -11.84
N ASP A 58 -9.14 -2.53 -13.01
CA ASP A 58 -9.89 -1.27 -13.19
C ASP A 58 -11.33 -1.40 -12.65
N LEU A 59 -12.06 -2.45 -13.06
CA LEU A 59 -13.40 -2.74 -12.55
C LEU A 59 -13.40 -3.04 -11.03
N CYS A 60 -12.38 -3.73 -10.52
CA CYS A 60 -12.26 -3.96 -9.08
C CYS A 60 -12.10 -2.65 -8.29
N VAL A 61 -11.33 -1.68 -8.83
CA VAL A 61 -11.14 -0.36 -8.23
C VAL A 61 -12.45 0.44 -8.29
N GLU A 62 -13.11 0.49 -9.44
CA GLU A 62 -14.38 1.21 -9.62
C GLU A 62 -15.46 0.72 -8.64
N LEU A 63 -15.57 -0.59 -8.48
CA LEU A 63 -16.55 -1.23 -7.58
C LEU A 63 -16.06 -1.37 -6.13
N LYS A 64 -14.84 -0.91 -5.82
CA LYS A 64 -14.17 -1.02 -4.51
C LYS A 64 -14.13 -2.46 -3.97
N LYS A 65 -13.94 -3.45 -4.85
CA LYS A 65 -13.92 -4.89 -4.52
C LYS A 65 -12.50 -5.39 -4.24
N SER A 66 -11.90 -4.95 -3.13
CA SER A 66 -10.51 -5.26 -2.77
C SER A 66 -10.24 -6.78 -2.66
N HIS A 67 -11.16 -7.54 -2.07
CA HIS A 67 -11.04 -8.99 -1.96
C HIS A 67 -10.98 -9.71 -3.32
N ILE A 68 -11.72 -9.22 -4.32
CA ILE A 68 -11.74 -9.79 -5.68
C ILE A 68 -10.42 -9.46 -6.39
N ALA A 69 -9.91 -8.24 -6.23
CA ALA A 69 -8.59 -7.84 -6.72
C ALA A 69 -7.48 -8.73 -6.14
N LYS A 70 -7.49 -8.97 -4.82
CA LYS A 70 -6.54 -9.87 -4.14
C LYS A 70 -6.53 -11.27 -4.74
N GLU A 71 -7.70 -11.86 -4.97
CA GLU A 71 -7.79 -13.22 -5.54
C GLU A 71 -7.25 -13.27 -6.97
N GLY A 72 -7.62 -12.28 -7.81
CA GLY A 72 -7.12 -12.18 -9.18
C GLY A 72 -5.61 -11.99 -9.24
N LEU A 73 -5.05 -11.09 -8.43
CA LEU A 73 -3.60 -10.87 -8.34
C LEU A 73 -2.85 -12.11 -7.83
N PHE A 74 -3.42 -12.86 -6.90
CA PHE A 74 -2.85 -14.13 -6.45
C PHE A 74 -2.77 -15.15 -7.59
N GLN A 75 -3.83 -15.24 -8.41
CA GLN A 75 -3.84 -16.12 -9.58
C GLN A 75 -2.81 -15.65 -10.63
N TYR A 76 -2.77 -14.35 -10.94
CA TYR A 76 -1.82 -13.77 -11.89
C TYR A 76 -0.36 -13.97 -11.48
N ARG A 77 -0.05 -13.75 -10.19
CA ARG A 77 1.28 -14.02 -9.64
C ARG A 77 1.71 -15.47 -9.89
N ASN A 78 0.84 -16.44 -9.63
CA ASN A 78 1.20 -17.85 -9.82
C ASN A 78 1.42 -18.24 -11.29
N LEU A 79 0.87 -17.46 -12.24
CA LEU A 79 1.11 -17.65 -13.68
C LEU A 79 2.47 -17.09 -14.10
N PHE A 80 2.82 -15.88 -13.62
CA PHE A 80 3.93 -15.10 -14.19
C PHE A 80 5.17 -14.95 -13.30
N GLN A 81 5.11 -15.29 -12.01
CA GLN A 81 6.24 -15.11 -11.08
C GLN A 81 7.54 -15.82 -11.49
N SER A 82 7.48 -16.88 -12.31
CA SER A 82 8.65 -17.61 -12.81
C SER A 82 8.85 -17.49 -14.32
N VAL A 83 7.95 -16.79 -15.02
CA VAL A 83 7.93 -16.70 -16.49
C VAL A 83 8.22 -15.27 -16.94
N ASN A 84 7.47 -14.30 -16.44
CA ASN A 84 7.63 -12.89 -16.75
C ASN A 84 7.30 -12.04 -15.51
N VAL A 85 8.32 -11.80 -14.70
CA VAL A 85 8.19 -10.99 -13.49
C VAL A 85 7.83 -9.54 -13.83
N GLY A 86 8.32 -9.00 -14.95
CA GLY A 86 8.06 -7.63 -15.37
C GLY A 86 6.57 -7.34 -15.58
N SER A 87 5.81 -8.25 -16.19
CA SER A 87 4.36 -8.06 -16.32
C SER A 87 3.63 -8.11 -14.99
N LEU A 88 4.05 -8.99 -14.06
CA LEU A 88 3.50 -8.98 -12.71
C LEU A 88 3.74 -7.63 -12.02
N GLU A 89 4.93 -7.06 -12.18
CA GLU A 89 5.23 -5.72 -11.64
C GLU A 89 4.37 -4.63 -12.28
N ASN A 90 4.24 -4.64 -13.61
CA ASN A 90 3.42 -3.67 -14.35
C ASN A 90 1.97 -3.69 -13.89
N VAL A 91 1.38 -4.88 -13.77
CA VAL A 91 0.00 -5.07 -13.34
C VAL A 91 -0.22 -4.56 -11.92
N ILE A 92 0.69 -4.86 -10.98
CA ILE A 92 0.56 -4.42 -9.58
C ILE A 92 0.76 -2.90 -9.47
N ARG A 93 1.78 -2.34 -10.12
CA ARG A 93 2.00 -0.89 -10.15
C ARG A 93 0.82 -0.16 -10.80
N GLY A 94 0.27 -0.72 -11.86
CA GLY A 94 -0.93 -0.22 -12.53
C GLY A 94 -2.15 -0.21 -11.63
N TYR A 95 -2.41 -1.30 -10.92
CA TYR A 95 -3.49 -1.39 -9.94
C TYR A 95 -3.41 -0.32 -8.86
N LEU A 96 -2.24 -0.17 -8.24
CA LEU A 96 -2.04 0.84 -7.20
C LEU A 96 -2.20 2.25 -7.76
N ARG A 97 -1.64 2.54 -8.95
CA ARG A 97 -1.80 3.84 -9.61
C ARG A 97 -3.27 4.18 -9.87
N MET A 98 -4.06 3.24 -10.39
CA MET A 98 -5.50 3.44 -10.60
C MET A 98 -6.23 3.71 -9.28
N ALA A 99 -5.89 2.98 -8.22
CA ALA A 99 -6.49 3.20 -6.90
C ALA A 99 -6.11 4.57 -6.31
N GLU A 100 -4.86 5.02 -6.49
CA GLU A 100 -4.39 6.35 -6.07
C GLU A 100 -5.08 7.47 -6.83
N GLU A 101 -5.17 7.36 -8.16
CA GLU A 101 -5.83 8.35 -9.01
C GLU A 101 -7.31 8.50 -8.64
N ARG A 102 -8.03 7.39 -8.43
CA ARG A 102 -9.44 7.45 -7.98
C ARG A 102 -9.57 8.05 -6.58
N THR A 103 -8.60 7.83 -5.70
CA THR A 103 -8.61 8.43 -4.34
C THR A 103 -8.33 9.93 -4.41
N GLU A 104 -7.45 10.39 -5.31
CA GLU A 104 -7.21 11.82 -5.49
C GLU A 104 -8.40 12.53 -6.13
N ASN A 105 -9.02 11.93 -7.15
CA ASN A 105 -10.25 12.46 -7.74
C ASN A 105 -11.36 12.58 -6.67
N ALA A 106 -11.46 11.60 -5.76
CA ALA A 106 -12.41 11.67 -4.65
C ALA A 106 -12.08 12.77 -3.64
N ARG A 107 -10.79 13.09 -3.44
CA ARG A 107 -10.34 14.19 -2.58
C ARG A 107 -10.73 15.54 -3.18
N GLU A 108 -10.52 15.73 -4.48
CA GLU A 108 -10.93 16.93 -5.21
C GLU A 108 -12.46 17.10 -5.18
N GLN A 109 -13.22 16.02 -5.40
CA GLN A 109 -14.68 16.02 -5.29
C GLN A 109 -15.16 16.37 -3.88
N SER A 110 -14.46 15.87 -2.85
CA SER A 110 -14.77 16.19 -1.45
C SER A 110 -14.60 17.67 -1.17
N ALA A 111 -13.47 18.25 -1.58
CA ALA A 111 -13.21 19.69 -1.43
C ALA A 111 -14.20 20.56 -2.23
N GLN A 112 -14.54 20.16 -3.47
CA GLN A 112 -15.51 20.89 -4.28
C GLN A 112 -16.92 20.87 -3.65
N ALA A 113 -17.34 19.75 -3.08
CA ALA A 113 -18.65 19.64 -2.43
C ALA A 113 -18.81 20.63 -1.25
N VAL A 114 -17.72 20.98 -0.56
CA VAL A 114 -17.75 22.00 0.49
C VAL A 114 -17.92 23.40 -0.08
N ILE A 115 -17.20 23.71 -1.17
CA ILE A 115 -17.32 25.01 -1.85
C ILE A 115 -18.74 25.21 -2.37
N ASP A 116 -19.34 24.19 -2.98
CA ASP A 116 -20.72 24.26 -3.50
C ASP A 116 -21.75 24.47 -2.38
N ILE A 117 -21.48 24.00 -1.17
CA ILE A 117 -22.34 24.24 0.02
C ILE A 117 -22.21 25.68 0.52
N ASP A 118 -21.03 26.29 0.38
CA ASP A 118 -20.71 27.65 0.87
C ASP A 118 -21.10 28.75 -0.14
N ASP A 119 -21.11 28.45 -1.45
CA ASP A 119 -21.47 29.38 -2.54
C ASP A 119 -23.00 29.56 -2.68
N LEU A 120 -23.79 28.59 -2.22
CA LEU A 120 -25.21 28.81 -1.97
C LEU A 120 -25.32 29.72 -0.75
N ASP A 121 -25.88 30.92 -0.91
CA ASP A 121 -26.40 31.84 0.13
C ASP A 121 -27.51 31.19 1.02
N ASN A 122 -27.38 29.91 1.34
CA ASN A 122 -28.18 29.18 2.30
C ASN A 122 -27.75 29.63 3.69
N LEU A 123 -28.51 30.58 4.23
CA LEU A 123 -28.75 30.75 5.66
C LEU A 123 -28.49 29.43 6.38
N ALA A 124 -27.44 29.39 7.20
CA ALA A 124 -27.01 28.23 7.96
C ALA A 124 -28.24 27.41 8.39
N THR A 125 -28.44 26.26 7.75
CA THR A 125 -29.68 25.50 7.96
C THR A 125 -29.73 25.10 9.44
N PRO A 126 -30.92 25.09 10.07
CA PRO A 126 -31.04 24.71 11.49
C PRO A 126 -30.39 23.36 11.79
N GLU A 127 -30.43 22.44 10.82
CA GLU A 127 -29.76 21.14 10.85
C GLU A 127 -28.23 21.25 10.86
N SER A 128 -27.63 22.14 10.04
CA SER A 128 -26.19 22.38 10.02
C SER A 128 -25.69 23.00 11.33
N ILE A 129 -26.44 23.97 11.88
CA ILE A 129 -26.14 24.59 13.17
C ILE A 129 -26.21 23.54 14.29
N LEU A 130 -27.28 22.74 14.35
CA LEU A 130 -27.41 21.68 15.34
C LEU A 130 -26.29 20.63 15.25
N LEU A 131 -25.91 20.22 14.03
CA LEU A 131 -24.81 19.28 13.82
C LEU A 131 -23.47 19.88 14.30
N SER A 132 -23.15 21.12 13.91
CA SER A 132 -21.92 21.79 14.35
C SER A 132 -21.83 21.96 15.88
N ALA A 133 -22.95 22.23 16.54
CA ALA A 133 -23.01 22.39 18.00
C ALA A 133 -22.83 21.08 18.78
N VAL A 134 -23.10 19.93 18.15
CA VAL A 134 -23.06 18.61 18.80
C VAL A 134 -21.80 17.82 18.45
N SER A 135 -21.36 17.85 17.18
CA SER A 135 -20.23 17.02 16.72
C SER A 135 -18.87 17.71 16.74
N GLY A 136 -18.83 19.05 16.68
CA GLY A 136 -17.58 19.80 16.49
C GLY A 136 -16.90 19.52 15.14
N GLU A 137 -17.54 18.78 14.23
CA GLU A 137 -17.04 18.45 12.89
C GLU A 137 -17.45 19.55 11.90
N ASP A 138 -16.48 20.05 11.13
CA ASP A 138 -16.75 21.05 10.09
C ASP A 138 -17.42 20.42 8.84
N ALA A 139 -17.71 21.23 7.83
CA ALA A 139 -18.30 20.74 6.58
C ALA A 139 -17.32 19.85 5.78
N GLN A 140 -16.02 20.12 5.89
CA GLN A 140 -14.96 19.37 5.22
C GLN A 140 -14.86 17.95 5.77
N ASP A 141 -14.81 17.79 7.10
CA ASP A 141 -14.78 16.50 7.78
C ASP A 141 -15.96 15.60 7.38
N ARG A 142 -17.15 16.19 7.25
CA ARG A 142 -18.37 15.49 6.83
C ARG A 142 -18.29 15.03 5.36
N SER A 143 -17.82 15.89 4.46
CA SER A 143 -17.61 15.54 3.06
C SER A 143 -16.55 14.45 2.92
N ASP A 144 -15.43 14.56 3.64
CA ASP A 144 -14.32 13.61 3.61
C ASP A 144 -14.73 12.25 4.16
N ARG A 145 -15.58 12.22 5.18
CA ARG A 145 -16.12 10.98 5.73
C ARG A 145 -17.02 10.23 4.73
N THR A 146 -17.72 10.98 3.89
CA THR A 146 -18.73 10.44 2.96
C THR A 146 -18.11 10.04 1.63
N ILE A 147 -17.25 10.90 1.07
CA ILE A 147 -16.71 10.77 -0.28
C ILE A 147 -15.30 10.17 -0.24
N LEU A 148 -14.36 10.79 0.49
CA LEU A 148 -12.94 10.42 0.46
C LEU A 148 -12.62 9.15 1.26
N THR A 149 -13.18 9.02 2.47
CA THR A 149 -12.83 7.96 3.43
C THR A 149 -13.02 6.53 2.87
N PRO A 150 -14.09 6.20 2.13
CA PRO A 150 -14.21 4.90 1.47
C PRO A 150 -13.06 4.58 0.51
N TRP A 151 -12.57 5.58 -0.24
CA TRP A 151 -11.46 5.42 -1.17
C TRP A 151 -10.12 5.29 -0.43
N VAL A 152 -9.89 6.11 0.61
CA VAL A 152 -8.70 5.99 1.47
C VAL A 152 -8.61 4.61 2.12
N LYS A 153 -9.73 4.07 2.61
CA LYS A 153 -9.79 2.69 3.15
C LYS A 153 -9.48 1.64 2.08
N PHE A 154 -10.08 1.76 0.90
CA PHE A 154 -9.84 0.86 -0.21
C PHE A 154 -8.37 0.88 -0.67
N LEU A 155 -7.77 2.07 -0.79
CA LEU A 155 -6.38 2.25 -1.17
C LEU A 155 -5.43 1.65 -0.12
N TRP A 156 -5.70 1.89 1.17
CA TRP A 156 -4.95 1.27 2.26
C TRP A 156 -5.03 -0.27 2.23
N GLU A 157 -6.21 -0.84 2.01
CA GLU A 157 -6.36 -2.29 1.86
C GLU A 157 -5.59 -2.83 0.65
N SER A 158 -5.60 -2.09 -0.46
CA SER A 158 -4.86 -2.43 -1.68
C SER A 158 -3.36 -2.50 -1.43
N TYR A 159 -2.80 -1.52 -0.70
CA TYR A 159 -1.42 -1.56 -0.24
C TYR A 159 -1.13 -2.78 0.64
N CYS A 160 -1.97 -3.04 1.65
CA CYS A 160 -1.81 -4.17 2.55
C CYS A 160 -1.82 -5.52 1.81
N GLN A 161 -2.71 -5.67 0.83
CA GLN A 161 -2.86 -6.90 0.05
C GLN A 161 -1.67 -7.11 -0.89
N CYS A 162 -1.17 -6.06 -1.53
CA CYS A 162 0.03 -6.14 -2.36
C CYS A 162 1.27 -6.51 -1.52
N LEU A 163 1.45 -5.89 -0.35
CA LEU A 163 2.54 -6.25 0.57
C LEU A 163 2.44 -7.72 1.02
N GLU A 164 1.23 -8.20 1.34
CA GLU A 164 1.00 -9.60 1.72
C GLU A 164 1.32 -10.57 0.57
N LEU A 165 0.96 -10.20 -0.66
CA LEU A 165 1.15 -11.01 -1.86
C LEU A 165 2.63 -11.19 -2.21
N LEU A 166 3.46 -10.17 -1.96
CA LEU A 166 4.86 -10.11 -2.42
C LEU A 166 5.88 -10.50 -1.35
N ARG A 167 5.51 -10.51 -0.07
CA ARG A 167 6.42 -10.58 1.09
C ARG A 167 7.48 -11.68 1.08
N THR A 168 7.21 -12.85 0.47
CA THR A 168 8.15 -13.99 0.49
C THR A 168 8.86 -14.22 -0.83
N ASN A 169 8.53 -13.47 -1.90
CA ASN A 169 9.02 -13.77 -3.24
C ASN A 169 10.24 -12.92 -3.60
N ALA A 170 11.39 -13.57 -3.76
CA ALA A 170 12.67 -12.90 -4.05
C ALA A 170 12.71 -12.17 -5.40
N HIS A 171 11.89 -12.56 -6.37
CA HIS A 171 11.89 -11.96 -7.71
C HIS A 171 11.26 -10.57 -7.75
N VAL A 172 10.43 -10.23 -6.77
CA VAL A 172 9.65 -8.99 -6.69
C VAL A 172 9.95 -8.22 -5.39
N GLU A 173 11.11 -8.47 -4.80
CA GLU A 173 11.53 -7.87 -3.54
C GLU A 173 11.66 -6.35 -3.66
N ASN A 174 12.24 -5.86 -4.76
CA ASN A 174 12.31 -4.43 -5.06
C ASN A 174 10.92 -3.78 -5.09
N LEU A 175 9.98 -4.42 -5.80
CA LEU A 175 8.59 -3.95 -5.85
C LEU A 175 7.94 -3.94 -4.46
N TYR A 176 8.16 -4.96 -3.64
CA TYR A 176 7.65 -5.00 -2.26
C TYR A 176 8.12 -3.79 -1.44
N HIS A 177 9.42 -3.47 -1.50
CA HIS A 177 9.99 -2.34 -0.78
C HIS A 177 9.54 -0.98 -1.33
N ASP A 178 9.40 -0.85 -2.65
CA ASP A 178 8.82 0.35 -3.28
C ASP A 178 7.38 0.58 -2.82
N ILE A 179 6.54 -0.47 -2.81
CA ILE A 179 5.16 -0.39 -2.34
C ILE A 179 5.11 -0.04 -0.85
N ALA A 180 6.03 -0.55 -0.02
CA ALA A 180 6.10 -0.17 1.38
C ALA A 180 6.40 1.32 1.57
N ARG A 181 7.33 1.87 0.76
CA ARG A 181 7.65 3.32 0.75
C ARG A 181 6.45 4.15 0.29
N MET A 182 5.77 3.73 -0.78
CA MET A 182 4.53 4.36 -1.25
C MET A 182 3.43 4.35 -0.17
N ALA A 183 3.28 3.24 0.56
CA ALA A 183 2.31 3.13 1.64
C ALA A 183 2.61 4.08 2.82
N PHE A 184 3.89 4.32 3.15
CA PHE A 184 4.25 5.35 4.13
C PHE A 184 3.92 6.76 3.62
N GLN A 185 4.21 7.05 2.35
CA GLN A 185 3.85 8.32 1.72
C GLN A 185 2.33 8.55 1.72
N PHE A 186 1.55 7.50 1.45
CA PHE A 186 0.08 7.51 1.61
C PHE A 186 -0.32 7.89 3.04
N CYS A 187 0.28 7.26 4.05
CA CYS A 187 -0.02 7.55 5.44
C CYS A 187 0.27 9.01 5.81
N LEU A 188 1.37 9.57 5.32
CA LEU A 188 1.70 10.99 5.48
C LEU A 188 0.67 11.88 4.76
N LYS A 189 0.42 11.62 3.47
CA LYS A 189 -0.43 12.44 2.60
C LYS A 189 -1.87 12.60 3.13
N TYR A 190 -2.45 11.53 3.67
CA TYR A 190 -3.81 11.53 4.22
C TYR A 190 -3.84 11.56 5.77
N ASN A 191 -2.72 11.89 6.41
CA ASN A 191 -2.56 11.99 7.87
C ASN A 191 -3.08 10.75 8.67
N ARG A 192 -2.79 9.55 8.16
CA ARG A 192 -3.29 8.26 8.68
C ARG A 192 -2.36 7.65 9.72
N LYS A 193 -2.30 8.26 10.92
CA LYS A 193 -1.44 7.82 12.02
C LYS A 193 -1.71 6.38 12.49
N THR A 194 -2.96 5.91 12.43
CA THR A 194 -3.34 4.54 12.85
C THR A 194 -2.83 3.49 11.86
N GLU A 195 -3.03 3.74 10.57
CA GLU A 195 -2.57 2.88 9.48
C GLU A 195 -1.04 2.86 9.42
N PHE A 196 -0.37 3.98 9.69
CA PHE A 196 1.09 4.04 9.83
C PHE A 196 1.61 3.02 10.87
N ARG A 197 1.04 3.01 12.09
CA ARG A 197 1.42 2.05 13.13
C ARG A 197 1.18 0.60 12.69
N LYS A 198 0.03 0.33 12.07
CA LYS A 198 -0.28 -0.98 11.50
C LYS A 198 0.72 -1.41 10.42
N LEU A 199 1.20 -0.46 9.61
CA LEU A 199 2.23 -0.72 8.60
C LEU A 199 3.55 -1.14 9.26
N CYS A 200 4.01 -0.38 10.27
CA CYS A 200 5.23 -0.71 11.02
C CYS A 200 5.17 -2.13 11.59
N ASP A 201 4.08 -2.47 12.28
CA ASP A 201 3.90 -3.81 12.87
C ASP A 201 3.82 -4.91 11.81
N LYS A 202 3.15 -4.64 10.69
CA LYS A 202 3.11 -5.55 9.53
C LYS A 202 4.49 -5.81 8.98
N LEU A 203 5.32 -4.77 8.78
CA LEU A 203 6.66 -4.94 8.23
C LEU A 203 7.60 -5.67 9.20
N ARG A 204 7.46 -5.48 10.52
CA ARG A 204 8.19 -6.28 11.54
C ARG A 204 7.79 -7.76 11.46
N LYS A 205 6.48 -8.03 11.43
CA LYS A 205 5.96 -9.40 11.29
C LYS A 205 6.44 -10.06 9.99
N HIS A 206 6.47 -9.33 8.87
CA HIS A 206 6.97 -9.87 7.61
C HIS A 206 8.46 -10.23 7.70
N LEU A 207 9.27 -9.38 8.34
CA LEU A 207 10.69 -9.67 8.56
C LEU A 207 10.88 -10.91 9.44
N ASP A 208 10.13 -11.04 10.53
CA ASP A 208 10.16 -12.23 11.40
C ASP A 208 9.76 -13.52 10.65
N ASP A 209 8.75 -13.43 9.78
CA ASP A 209 8.31 -14.54 8.92
C ASP A 209 9.44 -14.92 7.94
N ILE A 210 10.08 -13.93 7.30
CA ILE A 210 11.20 -14.13 6.36
C ILE A 210 12.39 -14.79 7.05
N CYS A 211 12.73 -14.39 8.27
CA CYS A 211 13.82 -14.99 9.06
C CYS A 211 13.61 -16.49 9.34
N LYS A 212 12.35 -16.97 9.31
CA LYS A 212 11.98 -18.38 9.54
C LYS A 212 11.83 -19.17 8.24
N LEU A 213 11.88 -18.52 7.08
CA LEU A 213 11.73 -19.22 5.80
C LEU A 213 12.94 -20.11 5.50
N PRO A 214 12.72 -21.29 4.88
CA PRO A 214 13.83 -22.10 4.40
C PRO A 214 14.54 -21.38 3.24
N THR A 215 15.87 -21.47 3.22
CA THR A 215 16.70 -20.93 2.15
C THR A 215 16.37 -21.63 0.83
N GLN A 216 15.65 -20.94 -0.05
CA GLN A 216 15.31 -21.40 -1.40
C GLN A 216 15.50 -20.23 -2.36
N VAL A 217 15.78 -20.53 -3.64
CA VAL A 217 16.03 -19.48 -4.65
C VAL A 217 14.82 -18.55 -4.83
N ALA A 218 13.60 -19.09 -4.77
CA ALA A 218 12.37 -18.31 -4.91
C ALA A 218 12.00 -17.49 -3.65
N ASN A 219 12.57 -17.82 -2.49
CA ASN A 219 12.25 -17.17 -1.22
C ASN A 219 13.19 -16.00 -0.94
N VAL A 220 12.65 -14.92 -0.37
CA VAL A 220 13.45 -13.83 0.20
C VAL A 220 14.32 -14.40 1.33
N CYS A 221 15.58 -13.93 1.42
CA CYS A 221 16.52 -14.44 2.41
C CYS A 221 17.32 -13.30 3.04
N ILE A 222 17.14 -13.09 4.35
CA ILE A 222 17.80 -12.03 5.12
C ILE A 222 19.33 -12.17 5.22
N SER A 223 19.89 -13.32 4.82
CA SER A 223 21.34 -13.52 4.75
C SER A 223 21.99 -12.84 3.53
N LYS A 224 21.20 -12.48 2.52
CA LYS A 224 21.68 -11.79 1.31
C LYS A 224 21.95 -10.31 1.61
N PRO A 225 23.15 -9.78 1.29
CA PRO A 225 23.45 -8.36 1.51
C PRO A 225 22.48 -7.41 0.82
N GLU A 226 21.98 -7.76 -0.36
CA GLU A 226 21.02 -6.94 -1.12
C GLU A 226 19.68 -6.83 -0.38
N THR A 227 19.17 -7.96 0.15
CA THR A 227 17.95 -8.00 0.97
C THR A 227 18.11 -7.19 2.26
N GLN A 228 19.27 -7.31 2.93
CA GLN A 228 19.58 -6.52 4.13
C GLN A 228 19.55 -5.02 3.83
N GLN A 229 20.14 -4.60 2.70
CA GLN A 229 20.16 -3.22 2.27
C GLN A 229 18.74 -2.69 1.98
N LEU A 230 17.91 -3.43 1.24
CA LEU A 230 16.53 -3.02 0.94
C LEU A 230 15.69 -2.83 2.21
N ASN A 231 15.84 -3.73 3.19
CA ASN A 231 15.19 -3.62 4.49
C ASN A 231 15.66 -2.38 5.26
N LEU A 232 16.98 -2.16 5.32
CA LEU A 232 17.56 -0.99 5.98
C LEU A 232 17.05 0.32 5.36
N GLU A 233 17.08 0.43 4.03
CA GLU A 233 16.58 1.62 3.32
C GLU A 233 15.11 1.86 3.61
N THR A 234 14.29 0.81 3.64
CA THR A 234 12.86 0.92 3.94
C THR A 234 12.62 1.38 5.38
N ARG A 235 13.41 0.91 6.35
CA ARG A 235 13.32 1.35 7.74
C ARG A 235 13.80 2.79 7.94
N LEU A 236 14.78 3.25 7.17
CA LEU A 236 15.19 4.65 7.18
C LEU A 236 14.05 5.56 6.68
N HIS A 237 13.35 5.18 5.61
CA HIS A 237 12.15 5.91 5.18
C HIS A 237 11.05 5.88 6.26
N GLN A 238 10.83 4.73 6.90
CA GLN A 238 9.88 4.62 8.02
C GLN A 238 10.21 5.63 9.15
N LEU A 239 11.48 5.77 9.52
CA LEU A 239 11.93 6.75 10.50
C LEU A 239 11.60 8.19 10.04
N ASP A 240 11.88 8.51 8.77
CA ASP A 240 11.65 9.84 8.21
C ASP A 240 10.18 10.24 8.26
N PHE A 241 9.31 9.33 7.80
CA PHE A 241 7.87 9.55 7.80
C PHE A 241 7.31 9.58 9.23
N ALA A 242 7.86 8.78 10.16
CA ALA A 242 7.45 8.83 11.57
C ALA A 242 7.77 10.19 12.19
N ILE A 243 8.95 10.76 11.91
CA ILE A 243 9.33 12.11 12.37
C ILE A 243 8.42 13.16 11.76
N GLN A 244 8.19 13.14 10.44
CA GLN A 244 7.30 14.10 9.76
C GLN A 244 5.85 14.07 10.27
N MET A 245 5.38 12.91 10.75
CA MET A 245 4.05 12.75 11.36
C MET A 245 4.05 12.94 12.89
N GLU A 246 5.20 13.29 13.47
CA GLU A 246 5.42 13.48 14.92
C GLU A 246 5.05 12.23 15.75
N LEU A 247 5.29 11.05 15.17
CA LEU A 247 5.05 9.75 15.82
C LEU A 247 6.32 9.31 16.56
N TRP A 248 6.70 10.05 17.60
CA TRP A 248 7.97 9.87 18.31
C TRP A 248 8.20 8.45 18.86
N GLN A 249 7.15 7.80 19.36
CA GLN A 249 7.25 6.41 19.81
C GLN A 249 7.53 5.43 18.67
N GLU A 250 6.97 5.66 17.48
CA GLU A 250 7.24 4.82 16.31
C GLU A 250 8.61 5.13 15.69
N ALA A 251 9.05 6.39 15.74
CA ALA A 251 10.41 6.78 15.38
C ALA A 251 11.44 6.06 16.27
N TYR A 252 11.21 5.99 17.58
CA TYR A 252 12.05 5.24 18.51
C TYR A 252 12.13 3.74 18.16
N LYS A 253 10.99 3.07 17.96
CA LYS A 253 10.99 1.66 17.54
C LYS A 253 11.68 1.45 16.19
N ALA A 254 11.54 2.39 15.25
CA ALA A 254 12.23 2.33 13.96
C ALA A 254 13.76 2.44 14.11
N ILE A 255 14.25 3.26 15.05
CA ILE A 255 15.67 3.34 15.40
C ILE A 255 16.19 1.99 15.92
N GLU A 256 15.46 1.32 16.82
CA GLU A 256 15.81 -0.02 17.31
C GLU A 256 15.83 -1.04 16.16
N ASP A 257 14.83 -1.02 15.27
CA ASP A 257 14.77 -1.88 14.09
C ASP A 257 15.99 -1.66 13.17
N ILE A 258 16.37 -0.40 12.92
CA ILE A 258 17.54 -0.02 12.11
C ILE A 258 18.83 -0.52 12.76
N HIS A 259 18.99 -0.31 14.07
CA HIS A 259 20.16 -0.79 14.81
C HIS A 259 20.32 -2.31 14.71
N ASN A 260 19.23 -3.06 14.88
CA ASN A 260 19.22 -4.51 14.75
C ASN A 260 19.62 -4.95 13.34
N LEU A 261 19.08 -4.32 12.29
CA LEU A 261 19.45 -4.62 10.91
C LEU A 261 20.92 -4.29 10.59
N MET A 262 21.45 -3.19 11.12
CA MET A 262 22.87 -2.86 10.97
C MET A 262 23.77 -3.91 11.62
N ASN A 263 23.40 -4.43 12.79
CA ASN A 263 24.15 -5.49 13.47
C ASN A 263 24.07 -6.85 12.73
N MET A 264 22.99 -7.11 12.01
CA MET A 264 22.84 -8.31 11.16
C MET A 264 23.65 -8.21 9.86
N SER A 265 23.92 -6.99 9.37
CA SER A 265 24.70 -6.77 8.15
C SER A 265 26.19 -6.83 8.43
N LYS A 266 26.93 -7.61 7.63
CA LYS A 266 28.40 -7.60 7.63
C LYS A 266 28.98 -6.42 6.86
N LYS A 267 28.19 -5.77 6.00
CA LYS A 267 28.58 -4.58 5.24
C LYS A 267 28.12 -3.33 5.98
N MET A 268 29.08 -2.44 6.25
CA MET A 268 28.75 -1.12 6.77
C MET A 268 27.90 -0.33 5.76
N PRO A 269 26.83 0.34 6.20
CA PRO A 269 26.05 1.22 5.32
C PRO A 269 26.91 2.37 4.79
N VAL A 270 26.48 2.95 3.66
CA VAL A 270 27.19 4.07 3.03
C VAL A 270 27.28 5.26 4.01
N PRO A 271 28.44 5.95 4.14
CA PRO A 271 28.63 7.01 5.13
C PRO A 271 27.58 8.13 5.08
N LYS A 272 27.14 8.51 3.88
CA LYS A 272 26.07 9.52 3.71
C LYS A 272 24.75 9.08 4.37
N THR A 273 24.39 7.82 4.21
CA THR A 273 23.19 7.23 4.82
C THR A 273 23.32 7.19 6.34
N MET A 274 24.51 6.85 6.85
CA MET A 274 24.80 6.86 8.29
C MET A 274 24.73 8.26 8.89
N ALA A 275 25.28 9.28 8.23
CA ALA A 275 25.21 10.66 8.69
C ALA A 275 23.75 11.13 8.81
N ASN A 276 22.93 10.87 7.79
CA ASN A 276 21.50 11.18 7.82
C ASN A 276 20.78 10.44 8.97
N TYR A 277 21.13 9.18 9.20
CA TYR A 277 20.56 8.40 10.31
C TYR A 277 20.93 9.01 11.67
N TYR A 278 22.20 9.32 11.92
CA TYR A 278 22.63 9.91 13.18
C TYR A 278 22.05 11.31 13.41
N GLN A 279 21.87 12.11 12.35
CA GLN A 279 21.20 13.40 12.44
C GLN A 279 19.73 13.24 12.92
N LYS A 280 19.01 12.26 12.37
CA LYS A 280 17.61 11.97 12.74
C LYS A 280 17.52 11.36 14.14
N LEU A 281 18.47 10.49 14.49
CA LEU A 281 18.61 9.96 15.84
C LEU A 281 18.75 11.08 16.87
N ALA A 282 19.65 12.04 16.62
CA ALA A 282 19.85 13.19 17.50
C ALA A 282 18.57 14.03 17.66
N MET A 283 17.84 14.26 16.57
CA MET A 283 16.55 14.95 16.59
C MET A 283 15.52 14.22 17.47
N VAL A 284 15.35 12.91 17.30
CA VAL A 284 14.42 12.11 18.10
C VAL A 284 14.81 12.10 19.58
N ILE A 285 16.12 12.07 19.90
CA ILE A 285 16.61 12.13 21.28
C ILE A 285 16.29 13.48 21.94
N LEU A 286 16.46 14.59 21.19
CA LEU A 286 16.17 15.93 21.70
C LEU A 286 14.69 16.10 22.03
N GLU A 287 13.82 15.79 21.06
CA GLU A 287 12.36 15.87 21.21
C GLU A 287 11.83 14.90 22.27
N GLY A 288 12.42 13.70 22.36
CA GLY A 288 12.06 12.70 23.36
C GLY A 288 12.35 13.16 24.80
N ARG A 289 13.41 13.96 25.01
CA ARG A 289 13.77 14.52 26.33
C ARG A 289 12.76 15.58 26.77
N GLU A 290 12.29 16.40 25.84
CA GLU A 290 11.27 17.41 26.13
C GLU A 290 9.90 16.77 26.42
N LEU A 291 9.58 15.67 25.73
CA LEU A 291 8.30 14.95 25.86
C LEU A 291 8.23 13.97 27.05
N SER A 292 9.26 13.91 27.93
CA SER A 292 9.29 13.01 29.10
C SER A 292 9.00 11.54 28.76
N ILE A 293 9.36 11.08 27.56
CA ILE A 293 9.07 9.72 27.12
C ILE A 293 9.90 8.76 28.00
N PRO A 294 9.30 7.75 28.66
CA PRO A 294 10.02 6.85 29.58
C PRO A 294 11.23 6.15 28.94
N CYS A 295 11.24 6.02 27.61
CA CYS A 295 12.32 5.45 26.82
C CYS A 295 13.56 6.36 26.69
N CYS A 296 13.54 7.62 27.16
CA CYS A 296 14.73 8.48 27.15
C CYS A 296 15.85 8.00 28.08
N CYS A 297 15.53 7.23 29.13
CA CYS A 297 16.54 6.54 29.94
C CYS A 297 17.27 5.44 29.15
N SER A 298 16.63 4.84 28.14
CA SER A 298 17.23 3.80 27.28
C SER A 298 18.26 4.36 26.29
N PHE A 299 18.21 5.64 25.95
CA PHE A 299 19.19 6.25 25.03
C PHE A 299 20.59 6.39 25.64
N GLN A 300 20.75 6.22 26.96
CA GLN A 300 22.07 6.21 27.60
C GLN A 300 22.91 4.96 27.25
N THR A 301 22.30 3.91 26.70
CA THR A 301 22.99 2.65 26.36
C THR A 301 23.25 2.47 24.86
N LEU A 302 22.68 3.30 23.99
CA LEU A 302 23.05 3.34 22.58
C LEU A 302 24.39 4.07 22.46
N PRO A 303 25.45 3.45 21.93
CA PRO A 303 26.73 4.12 21.76
C PRO A 303 26.55 5.27 20.79
N ILE A 304 26.50 6.50 21.33
CA ILE A 304 26.80 7.70 20.58
C ILE A 304 28.30 7.58 20.28
N VAL A 305 28.63 7.20 19.04
CA VAL A 305 29.99 7.29 18.53
C VAL A 305 30.26 8.75 18.16
#